data_AF-A0A927R5P7-F1
#
_entry.id   AF-A0A927R5P7-F1
#
_cell.length_a   1.000
_cell.length_b   1.000
_cell.length_c   1.000
_cell.angle_alpha   90.00
_cell.angle_beta   90.00
_cell.angle_gamma   90.00
#
_symmetry.space_group_name_H-M   'P 1'
#
loop_
_entity.id
_entity.type
_entity.pdbx_description
1 polymer ?
#
loop_
_entity_poly.entity_id
_entity_poly.type
_entity_poly.pdbx_seq_one_letter_code
_entity_poly.pdbx_strand_id
1 'polypeptide(L)'
;MGLDNVAVRWPRTGRFYDPVAPAEFVDFGELADVPEVAAPTAALAGYIAKTGSVRATAYTELVDLLLGLDGVLYATEAAAEDEDPVIDPDGCAWIAGGLERFVDGHRSFGESVTFDTVSAVLQAALADGRLAEQQLRWLDGRLDALRDESGAAPQWSFSRSELGVLAGFYRRCAERGFAVYADS
;
A
#
# COMPACT_ATOMS: atom_id res chain seq x y z
N MET A 1 -19.41 -18.25 -5.80
CA MET A 1 -20.02 -17.19 -6.61
C MET A 1 -19.11 -15.99 -6.45
N GLY A 2 -18.40 -15.46 -7.42
CA GLY A 2 -18.14 -15.80 -8.81
C GLY A 2 -17.23 -14.66 -9.24
N LEU A 3 -15.92 -14.87 -9.23
CA LEU A 3 -14.92 -13.89 -9.68
C LEU A 3 -14.90 -13.79 -11.23
N ASP A 4 -15.85 -14.44 -11.88
CA ASP A 4 -16.01 -14.43 -13.31
C ASP A 4 -16.75 -13.14 -13.70
N ASN A 5 -16.00 -12.17 -14.24
CA ASN A 5 -16.45 -11.09 -15.11
C ASN A 5 -16.77 -9.72 -14.48
N VAL A 6 -15.80 -9.09 -13.80
CA VAL A 6 -15.78 -7.62 -13.72
C VAL A 6 -14.57 -7.10 -14.49
N ALA A 7 -14.71 -7.03 -15.81
CA ALA A 7 -13.73 -6.37 -16.65
C ALA A 7 -13.88 -4.85 -16.45
N VAL A 8 -12.99 -4.24 -15.66
CA VAL A 8 -13.02 -2.79 -15.41
C VAL A 8 -12.31 -2.06 -16.54
N ARG A 9 -12.98 -1.09 -17.15
CA ARG A 9 -12.41 -0.23 -18.20
C ARG A 9 -11.72 0.97 -17.57
N TRP A 10 -10.41 1.08 -17.73
CA TRP A 10 -9.69 2.23 -17.17
C TRP A 10 -9.69 3.45 -18.10
N PRO A 11 -10.02 4.68 -17.61
CA PRO A 11 -10.16 5.86 -18.46
C PRO A 11 -8.85 6.28 -19.15
N ARG A 12 -7.70 6.11 -18.47
CA ARG A 12 -6.40 6.56 -18.98
C ARG A 12 -5.86 5.69 -20.11
N THR A 13 -6.08 4.38 -20.05
CA THR A 13 -5.53 3.43 -21.04
C THR A 13 -6.58 2.94 -22.03
N GLY A 14 -7.87 3.08 -21.71
CA GLY A 14 -8.97 2.53 -22.48
C GLY A 14 -8.98 1.00 -22.51
N ARG A 15 -8.13 0.34 -21.72
CA ARG A 15 -7.99 -1.12 -21.65
C ARG A 15 -8.89 -1.69 -20.56
N PHE A 16 -9.35 -2.91 -20.81
CA PHE A 16 -9.98 -3.76 -19.82
C PHE A 16 -8.90 -4.62 -19.19
N TYR A 17 -8.91 -4.71 -17.87
CA TYR A 17 -8.05 -5.63 -17.15
C TYR A 17 -8.89 -6.68 -16.43
N ASP A 18 -8.50 -7.94 -16.61
CA ASP A 18 -8.99 -9.03 -15.77
C ASP A 18 -8.04 -9.15 -14.57
N PRO A 19 -8.58 -9.26 -13.34
CA PRO A 19 -7.78 -9.50 -12.16
C PRO A 19 -7.04 -10.83 -12.25
N VAL A 20 -5.83 -10.84 -11.72
CA VAL A 20 -4.93 -11.98 -11.88
C VAL A 20 -5.21 -13.08 -10.87
N ALA A 21 -5.11 -14.33 -11.34
CA ALA A 21 -5.35 -15.50 -10.52
C ALA A 21 -4.30 -15.63 -9.39
N PRO A 22 -4.69 -16.15 -8.20
CA PRO A 22 -3.77 -16.35 -7.07
C PRO A 22 -2.53 -17.19 -7.39
N ALA A 23 -2.60 -18.05 -8.42
CA ALA A 23 -1.49 -18.90 -8.86
C ALA A 23 -0.21 -18.12 -9.23
N GLU A 24 -0.31 -16.83 -9.59
CA GLU A 24 0.86 -15.99 -9.89
C GLU A 24 1.57 -15.47 -8.61
N PHE A 25 1.04 -15.78 -7.43
CA PHE A 25 1.53 -15.30 -6.12
C PHE A 25 1.92 -16.42 -5.15
N VAL A 26 2.03 -17.68 -5.61
CA VAL A 26 2.27 -18.86 -4.76
C VAL A 26 3.55 -18.80 -3.93
N ASP A 27 4.58 -18.13 -4.42
CA ASP A 27 5.87 -17.92 -3.75
C ASP A 27 5.77 -16.98 -2.53
N PHE A 28 4.73 -16.14 -2.44
CA PHE A 28 4.43 -15.45 -1.18
C PHE A 28 4.02 -16.44 -0.08
N GLY A 29 3.47 -17.60 -0.45
CA GLY A 29 3.17 -18.69 0.49
C GLY A 29 4.45 -19.33 1.02
N GLU A 30 5.44 -19.53 0.15
CA GLU A 30 6.77 -20.03 0.57
C GLU A 30 7.44 -19.07 1.57
N LEU A 31 7.28 -17.75 1.37
CA LEU A 31 7.76 -16.74 2.32
C LEU A 31 7.02 -16.82 3.67
N ALA A 32 5.71 -17.06 3.65
CA ALA A 32 4.90 -17.17 4.86
C ALA A 32 5.30 -18.36 5.75
N ASP A 33 5.81 -19.43 5.15
CA ASP A 33 6.23 -20.65 5.85
C ASP A 33 7.65 -20.57 6.45
N VAL A 34 8.39 -19.48 6.21
CA VAL A 34 9.74 -19.29 6.78
C VAL A 34 9.65 -19.01 8.29
N PRO A 35 10.25 -19.84 9.16
CA PRO A 35 10.09 -19.72 10.61
C PRO A 35 10.58 -18.41 11.24
N GLU A 36 11.49 -17.71 10.57
CA GLU A 36 12.11 -16.46 11.03
C GLU A 36 11.31 -15.21 10.63
N VAL A 37 10.26 -15.37 9.81
CA VAL A 37 9.40 -14.27 9.36
C VAL A 37 8.43 -13.87 10.47
N ALA A 38 8.31 -12.57 10.72
CA ALA A 38 7.38 -12.05 11.72
C ALA A 38 5.94 -12.45 11.38
N ALA A 39 5.14 -12.79 12.40
CA ALA A 39 3.77 -13.28 12.20
C ALA A 39 2.87 -12.36 11.34
N PRO A 40 2.90 -11.01 11.47
CA PRO A 40 2.14 -10.13 10.58
C PRO A 40 2.58 -10.25 9.11
N THR A 41 3.88 -10.32 8.86
CA THR A 41 4.47 -10.50 7.53
C THR A 41 4.06 -11.83 6.90
N ALA A 42 4.13 -12.91 7.66
CA ALA A 42 3.69 -14.23 7.22
C ALA A 42 2.18 -14.26 6.93
N ALA A 43 1.37 -13.61 7.77
CA ALA A 43 -0.08 -13.51 7.57
C ALA A 43 -0.44 -12.77 6.28
N LEU A 44 0.22 -11.64 5.99
CA LEU A 44 0.03 -10.90 4.74
C LEU A 44 0.46 -11.73 3.52
N ALA A 45 1.65 -12.32 3.57
CA ALA A 45 2.19 -13.11 2.46
C ALA A 45 1.31 -14.34 2.17
N GLY A 46 0.85 -15.04 3.20
CA GLY A 46 -0.07 -16.17 3.06
C GLY A 46 -1.45 -15.77 2.53
N TYR A 47 -1.95 -14.58 2.91
CA TYR A 47 -3.20 -14.03 2.36
C TYR A 47 -3.04 -13.77 0.85
N ILE A 48 -1.99 -13.04 0.45
CA ILE A 48 -1.66 -12.75 -0.96
C ILE A 48 -1.57 -14.03 -1.78
N ALA A 49 -0.86 -15.05 -1.29
CA ALA A 49 -0.71 -16.33 -2.00
C ALA A 49 -2.04 -17.06 -2.21
N LYS A 50 -2.99 -16.88 -1.28
CA LYS A 50 -4.29 -17.53 -1.34
C LYS A 50 -5.29 -16.78 -2.23
N THR A 51 -5.25 -15.45 -2.22
CA THR A 51 -6.31 -14.62 -2.83
C THR A 51 -5.85 -13.81 -4.04
N GLY A 52 -4.54 -13.61 -4.23
CA GLY A 52 -4.00 -12.69 -5.23
C GLY A 52 -4.37 -11.22 -4.97
N SER A 53 -4.74 -10.89 -3.73
CA SER A 53 -5.21 -9.56 -3.32
C SER A 53 -4.53 -9.11 -2.02
N VAL A 54 -4.79 -7.87 -1.62
CA VAL A 54 -4.42 -7.32 -0.32
C VAL A 54 -5.64 -6.71 0.34
N ARG A 55 -5.73 -6.75 1.68
CA ARG A 55 -6.79 -6.03 2.41
C ARG A 55 -6.49 -4.55 2.41
N ALA A 56 -7.23 -3.81 1.59
CA ALA A 56 -7.08 -2.40 1.32
C ALA A 56 -7.07 -1.58 2.61
N THR A 57 -8.10 -1.79 3.44
CA THR A 57 -8.43 -0.99 4.62
C THR A 57 -7.31 -0.92 5.65
N ALA A 58 -6.49 -1.97 5.77
CA ALA A 58 -5.41 -2.01 6.75
C ALA A 58 -4.25 -1.06 6.42
N TYR A 59 -4.06 -0.70 5.14
CA TYR A 59 -2.89 0.07 4.68
C TYR A 59 -3.25 1.41 4.03
N THR A 60 -4.54 1.65 3.74
CA THR A 60 -5.01 2.83 2.99
C THR A 60 -4.42 4.13 3.53
N GLU A 61 -4.61 4.42 4.81
CA GLU A 61 -4.21 5.70 5.40
C GLU A 61 -2.70 5.92 5.35
N LEU A 62 -1.91 4.86 5.57
CA LEU A 62 -0.45 4.91 5.45
C LEU A 62 -0.05 5.20 4.01
N VAL A 63 -0.53 4.42 3.04
CA VAL A 63 -0.09 4.58 1.66
C VAL A 63 -0.59 5.90 1.07
N ASP A 64 -1.79 6.36 1.46
CA ASP A 64 -2.28 7.69 1.09
C ASP A 64 -1.36 8.79 1.62
N LEU A 65 -0.93 8.68 2.89
CA LEU A 65 0.04 9.61 3.48
C LEU A 65 1.38 9.59 2.72
N LEU A 66 1.92 8.40 2.41
CA LEU A 66 3.20 8.24 1.70
C LEU A 66 3.17 8.80 0.27
N LEU A 67 2.03 8.71 -0.41
CA LEU A 67 1.86 9.14 -1.79
C LEU A 67 1.27 10.55 -1.91
N GLY A 68 0.92 11.19 -0.78
CA GLY A 68 0.26 12.50 -0.76
C GLY A 68 -1.15 12.48 -1.35
N LEU A 69 -1.81 11.34 -1.29
CA LEU A 69 -3.16 11.08 -1.78
C LEU A 69 -4.20 11.37 -0.69
N ASP A 70 -5.47 11.51 -1.05
CA ASP A 70 -6.56 11.75 -0.09
C ASP A 70 -7.74 10.79 -0.37
N GLY A 71 -7.70 9.60 0.24
CA GLY A 71 -8.64 8.52 -0.06
C GLY A 71 -8.50 7.96 -1.48
N VAL A 72 -7.39 8.22 -2.18
CA VAL A 72 -7.29 8.05 -3.64
C VAL A 72 -6.81 6.67 -4.05
N LEU A 73 -6.15 5.89 -3.18
CA LEU A 73 -5.84 4.50 -3.54
C LEU A 73 -7.08 3.74 -4.03
N TYR A 74 -8.27 4.14 -3.56
CA TYR A 74 -9.53 3.46 -3.83
C TYR A 74 -10.69 4.40 -4.21
N ALA A 75 -10.43 5.66 -4.55
CA ALA A 75 -11.44 6.59 -5.08
C ALA A 75 -11.76 6.30 -6.57
N THR A 76 -12.18 5.07 -6.85
CA THR A 76 -12.72 4.66 -8.15
C THR A 76 -14.24 4.62 -8.07
N GLU A 77 -14.94 4.88 -9.18
CA GLU A 77 -16.40 4.73 -9.28
C GLU A 77 -16.89 3.37 -8.73
N ALA A 78 -16.07 2.32 -8.86
CA ALA A 78 -16.28 0.99 -8.29
C ALA A 78 -16.53 0.96 -6.76
N ALA A 79 -15.78 1.74 -5.97
CA ALA A 79 -15.97 1.78 -4.51
C ALA A 79 -17.28 2.48 -4.10
N ALA A 80 -17.82 3.35 -4.97
CA ALA A 80 -19.13 3.95 -4.80
C ALA A 80 -20.28 3.03 -5.25
N GLU A 81 -19.97 1.96 -5.98
CA GLU A 81 -20.90 0.96 -6.51
C GLU A 81 -20.84 -0.39 -5.75
N ASP A 82 -20.22 -0.41 -4.56
CA ASP A 82 -19.98 -1.62 -3.74
C ASP A 82 -19.18 -2.72 -4.49
N GLU A 83 -18.33 -2.33 -5.46
CA GLU A 83 -17.41 -3.22 -6.17
C GLU A 83 -15.99 -3.12 -5.60
N ASP A 84 -15.28 -4.26 -5.58
CA ASP A 84 -13.89 -4.29 -5.10
C ASP A 84 -12.99 -3.42 -6.00
N PRO A 85 -12.29 -2.41 -5.44
CA PRO A 85 -11.47 -1.52 -6.24
C PRO A 85 -10.31 -2.29 -6.89
N VAL A 86 -10.05 -1.97 -8.16
CA VAL A 86 -8.99 -2.57 -8.97
C VAL A 86 -7.86 -1.57 -9.17
N ILE A 87 -6.63 -2.00 -8.89
CA ILE A 87 -5.41 -1.21 -9.09
C ILE A 87 -4.73 -1.67 -10.38
N ASP A 88 -4.50 -0.74 -11.30
CA ASP A 88 -3.81 -0.99 -12.57
C ASP A 88 -2.27 -1.12 -12.40
N PRO A 89 -1.53 -1.63 -13.41
CA PRO A 89 -0.09 -1.81 -13.32
C PRO A 89 0.72 -0.53 -13.08
N ASP A 90 0.28 0.62 -13.59
CA ASP A 90 0.94 1.91 -13.37
C ASP A 90 0.71 2.40 -11.94
N GLY A 91 -0.51 2.22 -11.41
CA GLY A 91 -0.85 2.44 -10.01
C GLY A 91 -0.01 1.55 -9.10
N CYS A 92 0.11 0.27 -9.43
CA CYS A 92 0.98 -0.68 -8.74
C CYS A 92 2.45 -0.21 -8.77
N ALA A 93 2.95 0.28 -9.91
CA ALA A 93 4.32 0.80 -10.02
C ALA A 93 4.55 1.99 -9.10
N TRP A 94 3.58 2.90 -9.01
CA TRP A 94 3.67 4.09 -8.16
C TRP A 94 3.65 3.72 -6.68
N ILE A 95 2.72 2.86 -6.27
CA ILE A 95 2.60 2.37 -4.89
C ILE A 95 3.85 1.62 -4.47
N ALA A 96 4.32 0.68 -5.29
CA ALA A 96 5.54 -0.09 -5.04
C ALA A 96 6.75 0.84 -4.82
N GLY A 97 6.94 1.82 -5.71
CA GLY A 97 8.06 2.76 -5.60
C GLY A 97 7.98 3.65 -4.35
N GLY A 98 6.78 4.04 -3.92
CA GLY A 98 6.57 4.77 -2.67
C GLY A 98 6.93 3.94 -1.45
N LEU A 99 6.38 2.72 -1.37
CA LEU A 99 6.62 1.79 -0.27
C LEU A 99 8.09 1.36 -0.19
N GLU A 100 8.76 1.08 -1.31
CA GLU A 100 10.18 0.70 -1.33
C GLU A 100 11.08 1.79 -0.74
N ARG A 101 10.87 3.05 -1.18
CA ARG A 101 11.63 4.20 -0.63
C ARG A 101 11.35 4.38 0.86
N PHE A 102 10.10 4.22 1.27
CA PHE A 102 9.73 4.30 2.68
C PHE A 102 10.38 3.19 3.51
N VAL A 103 10.27 1.93 3.08
CA VAL A 103 10.86 0.76 3.76
C VAL A 103 12.39 0.90 3.89
N ASP A 104 13.06 1.41 2.86
CA ASP A 104 14.50 1.66 2.91
C ASP A 104 14.85 2.79 3.89
N GLY A 105 14.15 3.92 3.80
CA GLY A 105 14.34 5.06 4.71
C GLY A 105 13.99 4.74 6.16
N HIS A 106 13.04 3.84 6.41
CA HIS A 106 12.63 3.41 7.75
C HIS A 106 13.68 2.52 8.43
N ARG A 107 14.67 1.99 7.71
CA ARG A 107 15.67 1.06 8.27
C ARG A 107 16.38 1.63 9.51
N SER A 108 16.65 2.94 9.55
CA SER A 108 17.30 3.60 10.69
C SER A 108 16.39 3.74 11.93
N PHE A 109 15.09 3.50 11.79
CA PHE A 109 14.08 3.63 12.85
C PHE A 109 13.66 2.26 13.42
N GLY A 110 14.23 1.16 12.92
CA GLY A 110 13.96 -0.19 13.38
C GLY A 110 12.84 -0.89 12.60
N GLU A 111 12.32 -1.97 13.19
CA GLU A 111 11.36 -2.86 12.54
C GLU A 111 9.90 -2.44 12.73
N SER A 112 9.58 -1.75 13.83
CA SER A 112 8.21 -1.31 14.12
C SER A 112 7.89 -0.03 13.36
N VAL A 113 6.84 -0.05 12.57
CA VAL A 113 6.34 1.12 11.84
C VAL A 113 5.11 1.65 12.56
N THR A 114 5.24 2.85 13.13
CA THR A 114 4.18 3.56 13.86
C THR A 114 3.98 4.95 13.27
N PHE A 115 2.93 5.66 13.69
CA PHE A 115 2.70 7.04 13.26
C PHE A 115 3.93 7.95 13.48
N ASP A 116 4.59 7.83 14.64
CA ASP A 116 5.75 8.64 14.98
C ASP A 116 6.96 8.34 14.08
N THR A 117 7.22 7.05 13.81
CA THR A 117 8.35 6.68 12.94
C THR A 117 8.07 7.00 11.48
N VAL A 118 6.82 6.89 11.03
CA VAL A 118 6.39 7.34 9.70
C VAL A 118 6.61 8.84 9.54
N SER A 119 6.15 9.64 10.50
CA SER A 119 6.36 11.09 10.53
C SER A 119 7.86 11.43 10.45
N ALA A 120 8.69 10.78 11.26
CA ALA A 120 10.12 11.03 11.28
C ALA A 120 10.82 10.68 9.94
N VAL A 121 10.43 9.57 9.30
CA VAL A 121 10.96 9.18 7.97
C VAL A 121 10.56 10.20 6.92
N LEU A 122 9.30 10.63 6.89
CA LEU A 122 8.81 11.60 5.92
C LEU A 122 9.46 12.97 6.11
N GLN A 123 9.60 13.44 7.35
CA GLN A 123 10.32 14.68 7.65
C GLN A 123 11.76 14.61 7.18
N ALA A 124 12.48 13.51 7.47
CA ALA A 124 13.86 13.32 7.03
C ALA A 124 13.97 13.30 5.49
N ALA A 125 13.03 12.65 4.80
CA ALA A 125 13.02 12.59 3.34
C ALA A 125 12.77 13.96 2.66
N LEU A 126 12.06 14.87 3.34
CA LEU A 126 11.72 16.20 2.80
C LEU A 126 12.70 17.30 3.23
N ALA A 127 13.48 17.08 4.30
CA ALA A 127 14.30 18.11 4.94
C ALA A 127 15.35 18.75 4.02
N ASP A 128 15.93 17.98 3.10
CA ASP A 128 17.01 18.45 2.21
C ASP A 128 16.51 18.93 0.83
N GLY A 129 15.19 19.04 0.65
CA GLY A 129 14.56 19.45 -0.60
C GLY A 129 14.70 20.94 -0.89
N ARG A 130 14.75 21.32 -2.18
CA ARG A 130 14.71 22.74 -2.61
C ARG A 130 13.46 23.49 -2.12
N LEU A 131 12.38 22.76 -1.83
CA LEU A 131 11.12 23.28 -1.29
C LEU A 131 10.83 22.74 0.12
N ALA A 132 11.87 22.33 0.88
CA ALA A 132 11.74 21.65 2.17
C ALA A 132 10.75 22.34 3.10
N GLU A 133 10.87 23.65 3.33
CA GLU A 133 9.95 24.37 4.22
C GLU A 133 8.47 24.28 3.80
N GLN A 134 8.19 24.36 2.49
CA GLN A 134 6.82 24.26 1.99
C GLN A 134 6.31 22.82 2.12
N GLN A 135 7.16 21.84 1.81
CA GLN A 135 6.82 20.42 1.86
C GLN A 135 6.64 19.95 3.31
N LEU A 136 7.43 20.44 4.25
CA LEU A 136 7.30 20.15 5.67
C LEU A 136 6.01 20.75 6.24
N ARG A 137 5.68 22.00 5.91
CA ARG A 137 4.38 22.59 6.32
C ARG A 137 3.18 21.83 5.76
N TRP A 138 3.29 21.35 4.51
CA TRP A 138 2.26 20.51 3.92
C TRP A 138 2.14 19.15 4.63
N LEU A 139 3.28 18.53 4.96
CA LEU A 139 3.32 17.28 5.71
C LEU A 139 2.71 17.44 7.09
N ASP A 140 3.06 18.50 7.83
CA ASP A 140 2.51 18.79 9.16
C ASP A 140 0.98 18.86 9.13
N GLY A 141 0.41 19.61 8.16
CA GLY A 141 -1.03 19.70 8.00
C GLY A 141 -1.71 18.35 7.72
N ARG A 142 -1.03 17.46 7.00
CA ARG A 142 -1.55 16.09 6.74
C ARG A 142 -1.45 15.18 7.95
N LEU A 143 -0.35 15.26 8.69
CA LEU A 143 -0.18 14.51 9.93
C LEU A 143 -1.22 14.96 10.97
N ASP A 144 -1.50 16.26 11.04
CA ASP A 144 -2.53 16.80 11.93
C ASP A 144 -3.95 16.36 11.52
N ALA A 145 -4.24 16.30 10.21
CA ALA A 145 -5.54 15.83 9.72
C ALA A 145 -5.84 14.35 10.02
N LEU A 146 -4.80 13.54 10.26
CA LEU A 146 -4.96 12.13 10.65
C LEU A 146 -5.23 11.95 12.14
N ARG A 147 -5.07 12.99 12.96
CA ARG A 147 -5.34 12.91 14.39
C ARG A 147 -6.84 12.95 14.64
N ASP A 148 -7.29 12.24 15.67
CA ASP A 148 -8.69 12.27 16.09
C ASP A 148 -9.06 13.60 16.78
N GLU A 149 -10.34 13.75 17.16
CA GLU A 149 -10.86 14.95 17.82
C GLU A 149 -10.14 15.28 19.16
N SER A 150 -9.50 14.28 19.78
CA SER A 150 -8.71 14.45 21.01
C SER A 150 -7.25 14.81 20.74
N GLY A 151 -6.83 14.85 19.47
CA GLY A 151 -5.45 15.04 19.02
C GLY A 151 -4.61 13.76 19.05
N ALA A 152 -5.21 12.61 19.34
CA ALA A 152 -4.50 11.34 19.37
C ALA A 152 -4.15 10.89 17.95
N ALA A 153 -2.93 10.39 17.78
CA ALA A 153 -2.50 9.81 16.51
C ALA A 153 -3.18 8.46 16.27
N PRO A 154 -3.34 8.06 14.99
CA PRO A 154 -3.78 6.72 14.65
C PRO A 154 -2.93 5.65 15.31
N GLN A 155 -3.57 4.60 15.82
CA GLN A 155 -2.91 3.49 16.53
C GLN A 155 -2.43 2.40 15.58
N TRP A 156 -1.83 2.79 14.45
CA TRP A 156 -1.26 1.83 13.51
C TRP A 156 0.03 1.22 14.07
N SER A 157 0.23 -0.06 13.78
CA SER A 157 1.48 -0.74 14.04
C SER A 157 1.68 -1.82 12.99
N PHE A 158 2.63 -1.59 12.08
CA PHE A 158 3.06 -2.57 11.09
C PHE A 158 4.49 -3.01 11.39
N SER A 159 4.90 -4.12 10.78
CA SER A 159 6.32 -4.40 10.66
C SER A 159 6.88 -3.86 9.34
N ARG A 160 8.14 -3.45 9.33
CA ARG A 160 8.82 -3.00 8.11
C ARG A 160 8.90 -4.13 7.07
N SER A 161 9.09 -5.37 7.52
CA SER A 161 9.06 -6.56 6.66
C SER A 161 7.69 -6.81 6.03
N GLU A 162 6.59 -6.60 6.76
CA GLU A 162 5.22 -6.64 6.23
C GLU A 162 5.02 -5.60 5.12
N LEU A 163 5.46 -4.36 5.31
CA LEU A 163 5.42 -3.35 4.25
C LEU A 163 6.34 -3.68 3.07
N GLY A 164 7.43 -4.41 3.31
CA GLY A 164 8.28 -4.97 2.26
C GLY A 164 7.55 -6.00 1.40
N VAL A 165 6.75 -6.87 2.02
CA VAL A 165 5.86 -7.82 1.30
C VAL A 165 4.82 -7.08 0.48
N LEU A 166 4.18 -6.06 1.06
CA LEU A 166 3.22 -5.21 0.36
C LEU A 166 3.85 -4.53 -0.87
N ALA A 167 5.05 -3.99 -0.72
CA ALA A 167 5.80 -3.39 -1.83
C ALA A 167 6.12 -4.41 -2.91
N GLY A 168 6.55 -5.62 -2.54
CA GLY A 168 6.86 -6.71 -3.46
C GLY A 168 5.64 -7.19 -4.25
N PHE A 169 4.46 -7.22 -3.63
CA PHE A 169 3.20 -7.52 -4.30
C PHE A 169 2.93 -6.51 -5.41
N TYR A 170 2.90 -5.22 -5.09
CA TYR A 170 2.66 -4.17 -6.08
C TYR A 170 3.76 -4.10 -7.15
N ARG A 171 5.03 -4.36 -6.78
CA ARG A 171 6.14 -4.42 -7.74
C ARG A 171 5.91 -5.52 -8.77
N ARG A 172 5.49 -6.70 -8.33
CA ARG A 172 5.15 -7.80 -9.23
C ARG A 172 4.02 -7.44 -10.16
N CYS A 173 2.96 -6.82 -9.63
CA CYS A 173 1.82 -6.40 -10.45
C CYS A 173 2.26 -5.44 -11.55
N ALA A 174 3.12 -4.48 -11.21
CA ALA A 174 3.70 -3.54 -12.17
C ALA A 174 4.55 -4.24 -13.25
N GLU A 175 5.49 -5.10 -12.84
CA GLU A 175 6.41 -5.78 -13.77
C GLU A 175 5.72 -6.77 -14.71
N ARG A 176 4.66 -7.40 -14.21
CA ARG A 176 3.90 -8.42 -14.95
C ARG A 176 2.72 -7.85 -15.73
N GLY A 177 2.38 -6.58 -15.51
CA GLY A 177 1.23 -5.93 -16.15
C GLY A 177 -0.11 -6.41 -15.60
N PHE A 178 -0.17 -6.76 -14.33
CA PHE A 178 -1.35 -7.28 -13.65
C PHE A 178 -2.22 -6.14 -13.10
N ALA A 179 -3.53 -6.26 -13.29
CA ALA A 179 -4.47 -5.56 -12.43
C ALA A 179 -4.81 -6.46 -11.24
N VAL A 180 -4.96 -5.86 -10.07
CA VAL A 180 -5.22 -6.58 -8.83
C VAL A 180 -6.33 -5.93 -8.03
N TYR A 181 -7.06 -6.76 -7.30
CA TYR A 181 -8.05 -6.29 -6.33
C TYR A 181 -7.38 -5.77 -5.07
N ALA A 182 -8.00 -4.77 -4.48
CA ALA A 182 -7.81 -4.45 -3.08
C ALA A 182 -9.11 -4.80 -2.34
N ASP A 183 -9.04 -5.86 -1.52
CA ASP A 183 -10.15 -6.42 -0.75
C ASP A 183 -10.57 -5.41 0.33
N SER A 184 -11.87 -5.09 0.38
CA SER A 184 -12.41 -4.08 1.31
C SER A 184 -12.57 -4.60 2.75
#